data_AF-A0A401V213-F1
#
_entry.id   AF-A0A401V213-F1
#
_cell.length_a   1.000
_cell.length_b   1.000
_cell.length_c   1.000
_cell.angle_alpha   90.00
_cell.angle_beta   90.00
_cell.angle_gamma   90.00
#
_symmetry.space_group_name_H-M   'P 1'
#
loop_
_entity.id
_entity.type
_entity.pdbx_description
1 polymer ?
#
loop_
_entity_poly.entity_id
_entity_poly.type
_entity_poly.pdbx_seq_one_letter_code
_entity_poly.pdbx_strand_id
1 'polypeptide(L)'
;MSDETPATRTDAALGSEGDTDQLPGEDTLVERGVDDHLDEGYTPPERDRPRTTHYGETHWEEEHRETIDQRIEQEEPEVWEQRPRVTGDREELRAGRLVADDDAVESGVNDTFAVDAGVSGGAASAEEAAVHLIEEEYVDDRYYQDGEDERP
;
A
#
# COMPACT_ATOMS: atom_id res chain seq x y z
N MET A 1 29.80 -15.43 -24.00
CA MET A 1 28.88 -15.42 -22.85
C MET A 1 29.68 -16.03 -21.72
N SER A 2 29.90 -15.30 -20.63
CA SER A 2 30.65 -15.83 -19.50
C SER A 2 29.70 -16.69 -18.68
N ASP A 3 30.02 -17.97 -18.55
CA ASP A 3 29.32 -18.95 -17.70
C ASP A 3 29.55 -18.64 -16.21
N GLU A 4 29.01 -17.53 -15.72
CA GLU A 4 29.03 -17.13 -14.30
C GLU A 4 27.64 -17.27 -13.68
N THR A 5 27.06 -18.47 -13.77
CA THR A 5 25.95 -18.83 -12.88
C THR A 5 26.40 -20.02 -12.04
N PRO A 6 26.75 -19.82 -10.75
CA PRO A 6 27.31 -20.86 -9.90
C PRO A 6 26.39 -22.07 -9.71
N ALA A 7 25.08 -21.91 -9.92
CA ALA A 7 24.08 -22.97 -9.76
C ALA A 7 24.08 -24.07 -10.84
N THR A 8 24.77 -23.90 -11.97
CA THR A 8 24.79 -24.88 -13.08
C THR A 8 26.16 -25.46 -13.36
N ARG A 9 27.19 -25.11 -12.56
CA ARG A 9 28.53 -25.65 -12.74
C ARG A 9 28.61 -27.02 -12.10
N THR A 10 29.00 -28.03 -12.86
CA THR A 10 29.31 -29.36 -12.32
C THR A 10 30.44 -29.24 -11.30
N ASP A 11 30.17 -29.63 -10.05
CA ASP A 11 31.21 -29.70 -9.04
C ASP A 11 32.14 -30.87 -9.35
N ALA A 12 33.44 -30.58 -9.52
CA ALA A 12 34.40 -31.58 -9.96
C ALA A 12 34.71 -32.65 -8.88
N ALA A 13 34.36 -32.42 -7.61
CA ALA A 13 34.55 -33.36 -6.53
C ALA A 13 33.32 -34.28 -6.33
N LEU A 14 32.12 -33.75 -6.54
CA LEU A 14 30.87 -34.49 -6.36
C LEU A 14 30.35 -35.14 -7.65
N GLY A 15 30.79 -34.66 -8.81
CA GLY A 15 30.37 -35.20 -10.11
C GLY A 15 28.92 -34.88 -10.47
N SER A 16 28.26 -34.04 -9.68
CA SER A 16 26.89 -33.56 -9.87
C SER A 16 26.88 -32.06 -10.17
N GLU A 17 25.89 -31.63 -10.93
CA GLU A 17 25.59 -30.23 -11.20
C GLU A 17 24.54 -29.71 -10.20
N GLY A 18 24.74 -28.50 -9.68
CA GLY A 18 23.80 -27.84 -8.77
C GLY A 18 24.14 -27.93 -7.29
N ASP A 19 23.21 -27.43 -6.47
CA ASP A 19 23.33 -27.39 -5.02
C ASP A 19 23.02 -28.76 -4.42
N THR A 20 24.07 -29.46 -3.99
CA THR A 20 23.98 -30.84 -3.49
C THR A 20 23.68 -30.92 -2.00
N ASP A 21 23.50 -29.78 -1.33
CA ASP A 21 23.27 -29.68 0.12
C ASP A 21 21.80 -29.77 0.51
N GLN A 22 20.92 -30.15 -0.42
CA GLN A 22 19.50 -30.41 -0.16
C GLN A 22 19.34 -31.43 0.97
N LEU A 23 18.49 -31.09 1.95
CA LEU A 23 18.21 -31.97 3.08
C LEU A 23 17.30 -33.14 2.66
N PRO A 24 17.54 -34.36 3.18
CA PRO A 24 16.64 -35.49 2.95
C PRO A 24 15.27 -35.22 3.60
N GLY A 25 14.20 -35.83 3.10
CA GLY A 25 12.83 -35.52 3.55
C GLY A 25 12.58 -35.74 5.05
N GLU A 26 13.35 -36.64 5.68
CA GLU A 26 13.36 -36.84 7.13
C GLU A 26 13.82 -35.61 7.93
N ASP A 27 14.60 -34.72 7.32
CA ASP A 27 15.15 -33.51 7.92
C ASP A 27 14.38 -32.23 7.54
N THR A 28 13.42 -32.30 6.61
CA THR A 28 12.69 -31.12 6.10
C THR A 28 11.36 -30.85 6.84
N LEU A 29 10.87 -31.79 7.66
CA LEU A 29 9.52 -31.76 8.29
C LEU A 29 8.37 -31.56 7.27
N VAL A 30 8.59 -31.83 5.99
CA VAL A 30 7.58 -31.66 4.94
C VAL A 30 7.00 -33.03 4.56
N GLU A 31 5.74 -33.29 4.91
CA GLU A 31 5.08 -34.58 4.66
C GLU A 31 4.15 -34.50 3.43
N ARG A 32 4.72 -34.32 2.23
CA ARG A 32 3.96 -34.14 0.98
C ARG A 32 3.69 -35.42 0.19
N GLY A 33 3.73 -36.58 0.85
CA GLY A 33 3.25 -37.85 0.30
C GLY A 33 4.17 -38.58 -0.69
N VAL A 34 5.40 -38.09 -0.90
CA VAL A 34 6.48 -38.74 -1.67
C VAL A 34 7.68 -38.99 -0.75
N ASP A 35 8.47 -40.04 -1.04
CA ASP A 35 9.66 -40.43 -0.26
C ASP A 35 10.82 -39.44 -0.49
N ASP A 36 11.04 -39.04 -1.75
CA ASP A 36 11.91 -37.93 -2.15
C ASP A 36 11.08 -36.74 -2.62
N HIS A 37 11.42 -35.54 -2.15
CA HIS A 37 10.82 -34.29 -2.61
C HIS A 37 11.02 -34.05 -4.12
N LEU A 38 12.07 -34.60 -4.71
CA LEU A 38 12.35 -34.52 -6.15
C LEU A 38 11.41 -35.37 -7.00
N ASP A 39 10.71 -36.35 -6.40
CA ASP A 39 9.76 -37.21 -7.11
C ASP A 39 8.38 -36.56 -7.29
N GLU A 40 8.13 -35.39 -6.70
CA GLU A 40 6.85 -34.72 -6.85
C GLU A 40 6.68 -34.09 -8.25
N GLY A 41 5.68 -34.56 -8.98
CA GLY A 41 5.25 -33.96 -10.24
C GLY A 41 4.29 -32.79 -10.03
N TYR A 42 4.65 -31.59 -10.51
CA TYR A 42 3.69 -30.49 -10.66
C TYR A 42 2.96 -30.62 -11.99
N THR A 43 1.62 -30.69 -11.96
CA THR A 43 0.78 -30.58 -13.17
C THR A 43 0.24 -29.15 -13.24
N PRO A 44 0.71 -28.32 -14.18
CA PRO A 44 0.12 -27.01 -14.40
C PRO A 44 -1.37 -27.14 -14.72
N PRO A 45 -2.19 -26.14 -14.40
CA PRO A 45 -3.60 -26.15 -14.76
C PRO A 45 -3.78 -26.43 -16.27
N GLU A 46 -4.61 -27.40 -16.64
CA GLU A 46 -4.91 -27.77 -18.05
C GLU A 46 -5.67 -26.68 -18.84
N ARG A 47 -5.94 -25.53 -18.21
CA ARG A 47 -6.53 -24.40 -18.89
C ARG A 47 -5.45 -23.75 -19.76
N ASP A 48 -5.82 -23.39 -20.99
CA ASP A 48 -5.14 -22.32 -21.70
C ASP A 48 -4.98 -21.14 -20.74
N ARG A 49 -3.85 -20.42 -20.85
CA ARG A 49 -3.42 -19.27 -20.02
C ARG A 49 -4.58 -18.49 -19.37
N PRO A 50 -4.40 -17.89 -18.17
CA PRO A 50 -5.46 -17.13 -17.51
C PRO A 50 -6.29 -16.34 -18.52
N ARG A 51 -7.62 -16.47 -18.43
CA ARG A 51 -8.59 -16.05 -19.45
C ARG A 51 -8.47 -14.56 -19.84
N THR A 52 -7.72 -13.80 -19.05
CA THR A 52 -7.33 -12.41 -19.25
C THR A 52 -5.82 -12.38 -19.47
N THR A 53 -5.38 -12.26 -20.73
CA THR A 53 -4.02 -11.82 -21.02
C THR A 53 -3.91 -10.39 -20.51
N HIS A 54 -3.01 -10.15 -19.55
CA HIS A 54 -2.68 -8.81 -19.10
C HIS A 54 -1.74 -8.14 -20.11
N TYR A 55 -1.83 -6.82 -20.22
CA TYR A 55 -0.91 -6.09 -21.07
C TYR A 55 0.52 -6.19 -20.51
N GLY A 56 1.50 -6.45 -21.37
CA GLY A 56 2.92 -6.59 -20.97
C GLY A 56 3.44 -8.03 -21.00
N GLU A 57 2.62 -9.01 -21.42
CA GLU A 57 3.07 -10.40 -21.58
C GLU A 57 3.83 -10.63 -22.90
N THR A 58 3.73 -9.71 -23.86
CA THR A 58 4.49 -9.77 -25.11
C THR A 58 5.63 -8.76 -25.14
N HIS A 59 6.71 -9.09 -25.86
CA HIS A 59 7.86 -8.19 -26.03
C HIS A 59 7.46 -6.81 -26.58
N TRP A 60 6.47 -6.77 -27.48
CA TRP A 60 6.00 -5.51 -28.03
C TRP A 60 5.32 -4.63 -26.97
N GLU A 61 4.48 -5.23 -26.12
CA GLU A 61 3.79 -4.52 -25.04
C GLU A 61 4.75 -4.02 -23.97
N GLU A 62 5.79 -4.79 -23.61
CA GLU A 62 6.82 -4.31 -22.68
C GLU A 62 7.56 -3.08 -23.21
N GLU A 63 7.88 -3.06 -24.51
CA GLU A 63 8.56 -1.93 -25.14
C GLU A 63 7.66 -0.68 -25.18
N HIS A 64 6.36 -0.86 -25.42
CA HIS A 64 5.41 0.23 -25.59
C HIS A 64 4.78 0.70 -24.27
N ARG A 65 4.86 -0.12 -23.22
CA ARG A 65 4.24 0.06 -21.89
C ARG A 65 2.73 0.31 -21.95
N GLU A 66 2.09 0.25 -20.79
CA GLU A 66 0.67 0.58 -20.65
C GLU A 66 0.46 2.09 -20.68
N THR A 67 -0.67 2.49 -21.26
CA THR A 67 -1.20 3.85 -21.14
C THR A 67 -1.92 4.04 -19.80
N ILE A 68 -2.10 5.30 -19.38
CA ILE A 68 -2.87 5.61 -18.17
C ILE A 68 -4.32 5.11 -18.29
N ASP A 69 -4.93 5.25 -19.47
CA ASP A 69 -6.31 4.80 -19.70
C ASP A 69 -6.45 3.28 -19.50
N GLN A 70 -5.51 2.49 -20.04
CA GLN A 70 -5.48 1.04 -19.84
C GLN A 70 -5.29 0.63 -18.38
N ARG A 71 -4.59 1.44 -17.57
CA ARG A 71 -4.45 1.18 -16.13
C ARG A 71 -5.73 1.49 -15.38
N ILE A 72 -6.39 2.58 -15.72
CA ILE A 72 -7.69 2.95 -15.14
C ILE A 72 -8.74 1.88 -15.41
N GLU A 73 -8.75 1.25 -16.60
CA GLU A 73 -9.66 0.15 -16.91
C GLU A 73 -9.40 -1.12 -16.08
N GLN A 74 -8.18 -1.29 -15.56
CA GLN A 74 -7.80 -2.42 -14.70
C GLN A 74 -8.02 -2.13 -13.21
N GLU A 75 -8.17 -0.87 -12.82
CA GLU A 75 -8.40 -0.48 -11.44
C GLU A 75 -9.84 -0.82 -11.00
N GLU A 76 -9.98 -1.48 -9.85
CA GLU A 76 -11.27 -1.60 -9.16
C GLU A 76 -11.41 -0.45 -8.14
N PRO A 77 -12.47 0.38 -8.22
CA PRO A 77 -12.69 1.45 -7.26
C PRO A 77 -12.83 0.91 -5.83
N GLU A 78 -12.09 1.51 -4.90
CA GLU A 78 -12.24 1.20 -3.49
C GLU A 78 -13.61 1.65 -2.97
N VAL A 79 -14.39 0.71 -2.40
CA VAL A 79 -15.69 1.01 -1.80
C VAL A 79 -15.51 1.31 -0.32
N TRP A 80 -15.53 2.59 0.04
CA TRP A 80 -15.49 3.03 1.44
C TRP A 80 -16.92 3.21 1.99
N GLU A 81 -17.50 2.16 2.57
CA GLU A 81 -18.81 2.27 3.25
C GLU A 81 -18.72 3.03 4.58
N GLN A 82 -17.55 3.00 5.22
CA GLN A 82 -17.24 3.63 6.51
C GLN A 82 -15.79 4.14 6.49
N ARG A 83 -15.53 5.23 7.21
CA ARG A 83 -14.18 5.75 7.41
C ARG A 83 -13.29 4.63 7.99
N PRO A 84 -12.10 4.36 7.44
CA PRO A 84 -11.26 3.27 7.90
C PRO A 84 -10.98 3.42 9.40
N ARG A 85 -11.23 2.36 10.17
CA ARG A 85 -10.87 2.35 11.59
C ARG A 85 -9.36 2.43 11.70
N VAL A 86 -8.90 3.45 12.40
CA VAL A 86 -7.50 3.61 12.76
C VAL A 86 -7.11 2.42 13.65
N THR A 87 -6.38 1.45 13.09
CA THR A 87 -5.89 0.27 13.84
C THR A 87 -4.45 0.52 14.29
N GLY A 88 -4.16 0.33 15.58
CA GLY A 88 -2.82 0.46 16.19
C GLY A 88 -2.71 1.59 17.23
N ASP A 89 -1.50 1.89 17.71
CA ASP A 89 -1.16 3.08 18.54
C ASP A 89 -1.21 4.40 17.74
N ARG A 90 -2.11 4.49 16.77
CA ARG A 90 -2.35 5.73 16.05
C ARG A 90 -3.31 6.58 16.87
N GLU A 91 -2.94 7.82 17.09
CA GLU A 91 -3.79 8.80 17.75
C GLU A 91 -5.06 9.03 16.92
N GLU A 92 -6.22 8.66 17.46
CA GLU A 92 -7.52 8.67 16.75
C GLU A 92 -7.94 10.07 16.26
N LEU A 93 -7.50 11.11 16.96
CA LEU A 93 -7.86 12.50 16.69
C LEU A 93 -6.80 13.24 15.88
N ARG A 94 -5.75 12.59 15.40
CA ARG A 94 -4.72 13.26 14.60
C ARG A 94 -5.24 13.61 13.20
N ALA A 95 -4.92 14.80 12.70
CA ALA A 95 -5.24 15.22 11.34
C ALA A 95 -4.44 14.42 10.29
N GLY A 96 -5.02 14.22 9.11
CA GLY A 96 -4.34 13.62 7.95
C GLY A 96 -3.43 14.60 7.20
N ARG A 97 -3.24 14.36 5.90
CA ARG A 97 -2.49 15.27 5.00
C ARG A 97 -3.32 16.53 4.77
N LEU A 98 -2.74 17.70 4.98
CA LEU A 98 -3.39 18.99 4.77
C LEU A 98 -3.04 19.54 3.38
N VAL A 99 -4.06 19.85 2.60
CA VAL A 99 -3.91 20.51 1.30
C VAL A 99 -4.53 21.89 1.36
N ALA A 100 -3.96 22.85 0.64
CA ALA A 100 -4.50 24.21 0.58
C ALA A 100 -5.98 24.17 0.15
N ASP A 101 -6.82 24.89 0.87
CA ASP A 101 -8.23 25.05 0.53
C ASP A 101 -8.34 26.12 -0.56
N ASP A 102 -8.75 25.70 -1.77
CA ASP A 102 -8.89 26.58 -2.92
C ASP A 102 -10.15 27.47 -2.86
N ASP A 103 -11.11 27.12 -2.00
CA ASP A 103 -12.35 27.86 -1.76
C ASP A 103 -12.25 28.79 -0.54
N ALA A 104 -11.08 28.84 0.12
CA ALA A 104 -10.87 29.67 1.29
C ALA A 104 -10.93 31.17 1.00
N VAL A 105 -11.47 31.92 1.96
CA VAL A 105 -11.49 33.39 1.91
C VAL A 105 -10.08 33.96 2.00
N GLU A 106 -9.85 35.11 1.37
CA GLU A 106 -8.59 35.84 1.47
C GLU A 106 -8.31 36.17 2.94
N SER A 107 -7.14 35.74 3.42
CA SER A 107 -6.71 35.90 4.81
C SER A 107 -5.49 36.81 4.92
N GLY A 108 -5.09 37.13 6.15
CA GLY A 108 -3.87 37.89 6.40
C GLY A 108 -2.63 37.20 5.83
N VAL A 109 -1.53 37.94 5.70
CA VAL A 109 -0.27 37.47 5.08
C VAL A 109 0.32 36.20 5.74
N ASN A 110 -0.05 35.92 6.99
CA ASN A 110 0.44 34.78 7.76
C ASN A 110 -0.64 33.72 8.04
N ASP A 111 -1.86 33.91 7.56
CA ASP A 111 -2.98 33.02 7.83
C ASP A 111 -3.22 32.14 6.60
N THR A 112 -3.31 30.83 6.79
CA THR A 112 -3.51 29.86 5.71
C THR A 112 -4.61 28.88 6.10
N PHE A 113 -5.47 28.54 5.15
CA PHE A 113 -6.53 27.55 5.31
C PHE A 113 -6.18 26.28 4.54
N ALA A 114 -6.57 25.14 5.10
CA ALA A 114 -6.29 23.84 4.52
C ALA A 114 -7.40 22.84 4.87
N VAL A 115 -7.61 21.87 3.99
CA VAL A 115 -8.55 20.75 4.19
C VAL A 115 -7.80 19.46 4.42
N ASP A 116 -8.34 18.59 5.29
CA ASP A 116 -7.82 17.24 5.52
C ASP A 116 -8.17 16.32 4.35
N ALA A 117 -7.17 15.96 3.55
CA ALA A 117 -7.28 15.04 2.42
C ALA A 117 -7.07 13.56 2.80
N GLY A 118 -7.00 13.26 4.10
CA GLY A 118 -6.88 11.92 4.64
C GLY A 118 -5.45 11.41 4.80
N VAL A 119 -5.32 10.16 5.24
CA VAL A 119 -4.03 9.55 5.61
C VAL A 119 -3.27 9.08 4.37
N SER A 120 -2.17 9.75 4.05
CA SER A 120 -1.26 9.35 2.95
C SER A 120 -0.23 8.31 3.40
N GLY A 121 -0.68 7.14 3.85
CA GLY A 121 0.20 5.97 4.09
C GLY A 121 1.37 6.14 5.08
N GLY A 122 1.40 7.22 5.87
CA GLY A 122 2.50 7.55 6.79
C GLY A 122 3.44 8.67 6.30
N ALA A 123 3.21 9.24 5.11
CA ALA A 123 4.01 10.34 4.54
C ALA A 123 3.58 11.74 5.05
N ALA A 124 2.96 11.82 6.24
CA ALA A 124 2.58 13.10 6.83
C ALA A 124 3.83 13.87 7.27
N SER A 125 3.83 15.20 7.06
CA SER A 125 4.90 16.06 7.55
C SER A 125 4.89 16.11 9.09
N ALA A 126 5.99 16.59 9.69
CA ALA A 126 6.05 16.77 11.15
C ALA A 126 5.05 17.82 11.67
N GLU A 127 4.62 18.75 10.82
CA GLU A 127 3.66 19.80 11.18
C GLU A 127 2.25 19.24 11.16
N GLU A 128 1.88 18.53 10.09
CA GLU A 128 0.64 17.77 10.00
C GLU A 128 0.54 16.75 11.16
N ALA A 129 1.69 16.22 11.58
CA ALA A 129 1.77 15.27 12.67
C ALA A 129 1.40 15.82 14.04
N ALA A 130 1.55 17.13 14.23
CA ALA A 130 1.32 17.80 15.49
C ALA A 130 -0.11 18.36 15.62
N VAL A 131 -0.94 18.25 14.57
CA VAL A 131 -2.31 18.77 14.55
C VAL A 131 -3.31 17.68 14.97
N HIS A 132 -4.19 18.02 15.91
CA HIS A 132 -5.28 17.16 16.38
C HIS A 132 -6.63 17.85 16.21
N LEU A 133 -7.63 17.06 15.82
CA LEU A 133 -9.03 17.44 15.75
C LEU A 133 -9.57 17.58 17.17
N ILE A 134 -10.19 18.72 17.43
CA ILE A 134 -10.94 18.97 18.66
C ILE A 134 -12.41 18.80 18.29
N GLU A 135 -13.14 17.98 19.04
CA GLU A 135 -14.59 17.90 18.87
C GLU A 135 -15.20 19.27 19.20
N GLU A 136 -15.92 19.85 18.24
CA GLU A 136 -16.61 21.11 18.46
C GLU A 136 -17.79 20.87 19.40
N GLU A 137 -17.65 21.26 20.66
CA GLU A 137 -18.82 21.52 21.50
C GLU A 137 -19.54 22.73 20.90
N TYR A 138 -20.79 22.56 20.48
CA TYR A 138 -21.60 23.65 19.98
C TYR A 138 -21.88 24.63 21.13
N VAL A 139 -21.03 25.64 21.30
CA VAL A 139 -21.26 26.72 22.25
C VAL A 139 -22.26 27.68 21.63
N ASP A 140 -23.46 27.73 22.19
CA ASP A 140 -24.50 28.66 21.76
C ASP A 140 -24.05 30.10 22.05
N ASP A 141 -23.70 30.86 21.01
CA ASP A 141 -23.23 32.25 21.07
C ASP A 141 -24.14 33.19 21.86
N ARG A 142 -25.40 32.80 22.12
CA ARG A 142 -26.34 33.55 22.98
C ARG A 142 -25.87 33.68 24.43
N TYR A 143 -24.92 32.87 24.90
CA TYR A 143 -24.38 32.95 26.26
C TYR A 143 -23.43 34.14 26.49
N TYR A 144 -22.91 34.77 25.44
CA TYR A 144 -21.96 35.89 25.55
C TYR A 144 -22.62 37.27 25.36
N GLN A 145 -23.94 37.33 25.14
CA GLN A 145 -24.63 38.59 24.81
C GLN A 145 -25.42 39.21 25.97
N ASP A 146 -25.16 38.83 27.23
CA ASP A 146 -25.84 39.37 28.42
C ASP A 146 -24.97 40.36 29.23
N GLY A 147 -23.92 40.94 28.62
CA GLY A 147 -22.97 41.82 29.31
C GLY A 147 -23.12 43.32 29.05
N GLU A 148 -23.95 43.74 28.10
CA GLU A 148 -23.97 45.13 27.61
C GLU A 148 -25.31 45.83 27.83
N ASP A 149 -25.84 45.79 29.05
CA ASP A 149 -26.84 46.77 29.48
C ASP A 149 -26.79 46.95 30.99
N GLU A 150 -26.12 48.03 31.44
CA GLU A 150 -26.64 48.95 32.46
C GLU A 150 -25.61 50.04 32.75
N ARG A 151 -25.75 51.17 32.06
CA ARG A 151 -25.22 52.45 32.53
C ARG A 151 -26.32 53.22 33.25
N PRO A 152 -26.03 53.75 34.44
CA PRO A 152 -26.43 55.12 34.77
C PRO A 152 -25.23 56.08 34.76
#